data_AF-A0A2V7X3P4-F1
#
_entry.id   AF-A0A2V7X3P4-F1
#
_cell.length_a   1.000
_cell.length_b   1.000
_cell.length_c   1.000
_cell.angle_alpha   90.00
_cell.angle_beta   90.00
_cell.angle_gamma   90.00
#
_symmetry.space_group_name_H-M   'P 1'
#
loop_
_entity.id
_entity.type
_entity.pdbx_description
1 polymer ?
#
loop_
_entity_poly.entity_id
_entity_poly.type
_entity_poly.pdbx_seq_one_letter_code
_entity_poly.pdbx_strand_id
1 'polypeptide(L)'
;MLERNIPQKTLESWKQIAAYLDRSERTVRRWEASEGLPVHRREHEKQDTVFAFRHEIEAWSRLRTRCSGTPATEAEGLPRANPSSNTYLLEHDAITRTMHCYIAGARAGDGDLMRPAFHPAATMSGYCQGVEYSGSIEHVFKWVTENGPAPNINPRFARIEIIESIAVVHLEVQRWSGKLAGANARASDVFTLLKCNGEWKITHKLFHWHDQ
;
A
#
# COMPACT_ATOMS: atom_id res chain seq x y z
N MET A 1 7.21 -23.56 4.53
CA MET A 1 8.33 -22.81 5.16
C MET A 1 7.95 -21.34 5.10
N LEU A 2 7.68 -20.70 6.25
CA LEU A 2 7.22 -19.31 6.30
C LEU A 2 8.40 -18.35 6.10
N GLU A 3 8.48 -17.69 4.94
CA GLU A 3 9.19 -16.43 4.84
C GLU A 3 8.38 -15.38 5.60
N ARG A 4 8.62 -15.29 6.91
CA ARG A 4 8.15 -14.17 7.72
C ARG A 4 8.71 -12.91 7.08
N ASN A 5 7.84 -11.97 6.77
CA ASN A 5 8.13 -10.63 6.25
C ASN A 5 9.26 -10.01 7.11
N ILE A 6 10.51 -10.13 6.64
CA ILE A 6 11.66 -9.53 7.32
C ILE A 6 11.49 -8.03 7.10
N PRO A 7 11.32 -7.21 8.16
CA PRO A 7 11.24 -5.76 7.99
C PRO A 7 12.43 -5.33 7.14
N GLN A 8 12.16 -4.62 6.04
CA GLN A 8 13.16 -4.27 5.02
C GLN A 8 14.47 -3.86 5.69
N LYS A 9 15.47 -4.75 5.56
CA LYS A 9 16.82 -4.74 6.13
C LYS A 9 17.21 -3.39 6.74
N THR A 10 17.08 -3.27 8.06
CA THR A 10 17.57 -2.12 8.83
C THR A 10 19.06 -1.93 8.58
N LEU A 11 19.49 -0.68 8.45
CA LEU A 11 20.91 -0.32 8.33
C LEU A 11 21.42 -0.13 9.75
N GLU A 12 22.20 -1.06 10.27
CA GLU A 12 22.59 -1.19 11.69
C GLU A 12 23.96 -0.56 11.99
N SER A 13 24.53 0.19 11.05
CA SER A 13 25.81 0.86 11.25
C SER A 13 26.00 2.06 10.33
N TRP A 14 26.83 3.01 10.77
CA TRP A 14 27.28 4.14 9.94
C TRP A 14 27.82 3.70 8.58
N LYS A 15 28.59 2.62 8.55
CA LYS A 15 29.15 2.04 7.31
C LYS A 15 28.06 1.57 6.35
N GLN A 16 27.01 0.92 6.87
CA GLN A 16 25.88 0.47 6.04
C GLN A 16 25.05 1.64 5.53
N ILE A 17 24.83 2.68 6.35
CA ILE A 17 24.11 3.89 5.95
C ILE A 17 24.90 4.66 4.86
N ALA A 18 26.21 4.79 5.04
CA ALA A 18 27.12 5.40 4.10
C ALA A 18 27.18 4.67 2.75
N ALA A 19 27.31 3.34 2.79
CA ALA A 19 27.27 2.50 1.59
C ALA A 19 25.93 2.60 0.86
N TYR A 20 24.82 2.68 1.60
CA TYR A 20 23.48 2.80 1.00
C TYR A 20 23.26 4.14 0.28
N LEU A 21 23.81 5.23 0.82
CA LEU A 21 23.74 6.57 0.23
C LEU A 21 24.84 6.85 -0.81
N ASP A 22 25.74 5.90 -1.05
CA ASP A 22 26.95 6.07 -1.87
C ASP A 22 27.79 7.30 -1.44
N ARG A 23 27.99 7.46 -0.13
CA ARG A 23 28.73 8.59 0.46
C ARG A 23 29.67 8.13 1.57
N SER A 24 30.57 9.01 2.01
CA SER A 24 31.47 8.72 3.13
C SER A 24 30.76 8.87 4.48
N GLU A 25 31.16 8.08 5.48
CA GLU A 25 30.61 8.15 6.85
C GLU A 25 30.69 9.56 7.45
N ARG A 26 31.75 10.32 7.14
CA ARG A 26 31.92 11.72 7.55
C ARG A 26 30.80 12.62 7.02
N THR A 27 30.37 12.37 5.78
CA THR A 27 29.28 13.12 5.14
C THR A 27 27.95 12.79 5.78
N VAL A 28 27.69 11.51 6.06
CA VAL A 28 26.46 11.02 6.70
C VAL A 28 26.32 11.53 8.14
N ARG A 29 27.41 11.52 8.93
CA ARG A 29 27.41 12.10 10.28
C ARG A 29 27.21 13.62 10.28
N ARG A 30 27.78 14.32 9.29
CA ARG A 30 27.49 15.75 9.10
C ARG A 30 26.01 15.95 8.79
N TRP A 31 25.42 15.09 7.95
CA TRP A 31 24.00 15.16 7.62
C TRP A 31 23.06 14.90 8.80
N GLU A 32 23.40 13.99 9.71
CA GLU A 32 22.69 13.86 10.99
C GLU A 32 22.73 15.19 11.77
N ALA A 33 23.92 15.79 11.92
CA ALA A 33 24.11 16.98 12.74
C ALA A 33 23.56 18.28 12.14
N SER A 34 23.65 18.48 10.82
CA SER A 34 23.31 19.75 10.16
C SER A 34 22.08 19.67 9.25
N GLU A 35 21.69 18.48 8.81
CA GLU A 35 20.63 18.29 7.80
C GLU A 35 19.51 17.34 8.24
N GLY A 36 19.52 16.91 9.51
CA GLY A 36 18.47 16.10 10.12
C GLY A 36 18.30 14.73 9.48
N LEU A 37 19.39 14.06 9.09
CA LEU A 37 19.33 12.69 8.59
C LEU A 37 18.66 11.78 9.65
N PRO A 38 17.59 11.04 9.30
CA PRO A 38 16.89 10.16 10.23
C PRO A 38 17.78 8.96 10.60
N VAL A 39 18.42 9.09 11.75
CA VAL A 39 19.31 8.10 12.34
C VAL A 39 18.90 7.92 13.79
N HIS A 40 18.63 6.68 14.16
CA HIS A 40 18.16 6.30 15.49
C HIS A 40 19.30 5.66 16.30
N ARG A 41 19.31 5.86 17.62
CA ARG A 41 20.28 5.23 18.52
C ARG A 41 19.57 4.25 19.44
N ARG A 42 20.14 3.07 19.62
CA ARG A 42 19.71 2.12 20.64
C ARG A 42 20.46 2.40 21.92
N GLU A 43 19.73 2.72 22.98
CA GLU A 43 20.30 2.88 24.31
C GLU A 43 20.85 1.53 24.79
N HIS A 44 22.17 1.46 24.94
CA HIS A 44 22.84 0.39 25.68
C HIS A 44 23.66 1.02 26.80
N GLU A 45 23.81 0.32 27.92
CA GLU A 45 24.53 0.79 29.11
C GLU A 45 26.01 1.19 28.85
N LYS A 46 26.59 0.85 27.69
CA LYS A 46 28.02 1.12 27.40
C LYS A 46 28.36 1.74 26.04
N GLN A 47 27.59 1.55 24.96
CA GLN A 47 27.82 2.20 23.64
C GLN A 47 26.53 2.33 22.82
N ASP A 48 26.21 3.53 22.34
CA ASP A 48 25.08 3.79 21.43
C ASP A 48 25.27 3.05 20.10
N THR A 49 24.48 2.01 19.86
CA THR A 49 24.43 1.37 18.53
C THR A 49 23.48 2.14 17.63
N VAL A 50 23.97 2.57 16.47
CA VAL A 50 23.23 3.42 15.54
C VAL A 50 22.52 2.58 14.48
N PHE A 51 21.25 2.87 14.20
CA PHE A 51 20.53 2.26 13.08
C PHE A 51 19.66 3.27 12.32
N ALA A 52 19.33 2.97 11.07
CA ALA A 52 18.37 3.73 10.28
C ALA A 52 17.47 2.80 9.46
N PHE A 53 16.21 3.20 9.28
CA PHE A 53 15.31 2.48 8.39
C PHE A 53 15.56 2.91 6.94
N ARG A 54 15.64 1.94 6.01
CA ARG A 54 15.87 2.23 4.59
C ARG A 54 14.85 3.24 4.03
N HIS A 55 13.57 3.06 4.35
CA HIS A 55 12.50 3.93 3.84
C HIS A 55 12.64 5.39 4.33
N GLU A 56 13.11 5.62 5.56
CA GLU A 56 13.36 6.98 6.07
C GLU A 56 14.51 7.66 5.32
N ILE A 57 15.58 6.91 5.07
CA ILE A 57 16.74 7.40 4.31
C ILE A 57 16.34 7.73 2.86
N GLU A 58 15.54 6.87 2.23
CA GLU A 58 14.99 7.11 0.89
C GLU A 58 14.08 8.35 0.86
N ALA A 59 13.17 8.50 1.82
CA ALA A 59 12.26 9.63 1.92
C ALA A 59 13.03 10.95 2.09
N TRP A 60 14.01 10.99 2.99
CA TRP A 60 14.85 12.15 3.23
C TRP A 60 15.71 12.51 2.01
N SER A 61 16.24 11.52 1.29
CA SER A 61 17.00 11.75 0.05
C SER A 61 16.13 12.38 -1.05
N ARG A 62 14.91 11.88 -1.25
CA ARG A 62 13.94 12.43 -2.22
C ARG A 62 13.54 13.88 -1.90
N LEU A 63 13.49 14.24 -0.61
CA LEU A 63 13.19 15.60 -0.18
C LEU A 63 14.29 16.59 -0.58
N ARG A 64 15.57 16.18 -0.50
CA ARG A 64 16.71 17.03 -0.90
C ARG A 64 16.88 17.20 -2.39
N THR A 65 16.53 16.19 -3.21
CA THR A 65 16.56 16.32 -4.67
C THR A 65 15.61 17.42 -5.18
N ARG A 66 14.62 17.85 -4.37
CA ARG A 66 13.73 18.98 -4.72
C ARG A 66 14.27 20.36 -4.33
N CYS A 67 15.39 20.46 -3.60
CA CYS A 67 15.85 21.72 -3.00
C CYS A 67 17.23 22.20 -3.49
N SER A 68 17.74 21.70 -4.61
CA SER A 68 18.91 22.31 -5.29
C SER A 68 18.46 23.17 -6.46
N GLY A 69 18.01 24.39 -6.15
CA GLY A 69 17.66 25.45 -7.10
C GLY A 69 17.44 26.80 -6.39
N THR A 70 18.44 27.68 -6.50
CA THR A 70 18.64 29.01 -5.89
C THR A 70 17.45 30.00 -6.04
N PRO A 71 17.23 30.96 -5.09
CA PRO A 71 16.02 31.79 -5.06
C PRO A 71 16.13 33.03 -5.98
N ALA A 72 15.01 33.44 -6.55
CA ALA A 72 14.84 34.74 -7.21
C ALA A 72 13.54 35.40 -6.70
N THR A 73 13.76 36.45 -5.92
CA THR A 73 13.04 37.71 -5.71
C THR A 73 11.50 37.76 -5.80
N GLU A 74 10.94 38.29 -4.71
CA GLU A 74 9.54 38.63 -4.44
C GLU A 74 8.88 39.53 -5.50
N ALA A 75 7.61 39.23 -5.78
CA ALA A 75 6.60 40.24 -6.08
C ALA A 75 5.30 39.82 -5.38
N GLU A 76 4.86 40.65 -4.42
CA GLU A 76 3.62 40.51 -3.66
C GLU A 76 2.40 40.38 -4.59
N GLY A 77 1.61 39.35 -4.32
CA GLY A 77 0.21 39.23 -4.71
C GLY A 77 -0.50 38.48 -3.59
N LEU A 78 -1.65 38.99 -3.14
CA LEU A 78 -2.51 38.50 -2.06
C LEU A 78 -2.43 36.98 -1.86
N PRO A 79 -2.59 36.44 -0.63
CA PRO A 79 -2.65 35.00 -0.42
C PRO A 79 -3.85 34.45 -1.19
N ARG A 80 -3.61 34.02 -2.44
CA ARG A 80 -4.40 32.99 -3.09
C ARG A 80 -4.36 31.86 -2.08
N ALA A 81 -5.52 31.50 -1.55
CA ALA A 81 -5.66 30.25 -0.82
C ALA A 81 -4.96 29.19 -1.67
N ASN A 82 -3.79 28.73 -1.21
CA ASN A 82 -3.17 27.55 -1.78
C ASN A 82 -4.29 26.50 -1.73
N PRO A 83 -4.65 25.84 -2.83
CA PRO A 83 -5.43 24.63 -2.70
C PRO A 83 -4.49 23.68 -1.96
N SER A 84 -4.58 23.68 -0.63
CA SER A 84 -4.04 22.63 0.20
C SER A 84 -4.69 21.38 -0.36
N SER A 85 -3.97 20.71 -1.25
CA SER A 85 -4.34 19.43 -1.80
C SER A 85 -4.71 18.59 -0.60
N ASN A 86 -5.99 18.27 -0.46
CA ASN A 86 -6.46 17.54 0.70
C ASN A 86 -5.82 16.16 0.60
N THR A 87 -4.72 15.94 1.33
CA THR A 87 -3.93 14.71 1.28
C THR A 87 -4.83 13.51 1.48
N TYR A 88 -5.83 13.60 2.36
CA TYR A 88 -6.82 12.56 2.55
C TYR A 88 -7.59 12.23 1.25
N LEU A 89 -8.06 13.23 0.50
CA LEU A 89 -8.76 12.99 -0.77
C LEU A 89 -7.83 12.40 -1.84
N LEU A 90 -6.56 12.80 -1.88
CA LEU A 90 -5.57 12.20 -2.78
C LEU A 90 -5.32 10.71 -2.46
N GLU A 91 -5.18 10.39 -1.17
CA GLU A 91 -5.01 9.00 -0.73
C GLU A 91 -6.28 8.18 -0.97
N HIS A 92 -7.44 8.76 -0.69
CA HIS A 92 -8.75 8.16 -0.97
C HIS A 92 -8.87 7.80 -2.46
N ASP A 93 -8.61 8.75 -3.35
CA ASP A 93 -8.66 8.50 -4.80
C ASP A 93 -7.65 7.44 -5.24
N ALA A 94 -6.46 7.39 -4.61
CA ALA A 94 -5.46 6.37 -4.88
C ALA A 94 -5.92 4.97 -4.45
N ILE A 95 -6.53 4.84 -3.27
CA ILE A 95 -7.13 3.60 -2.79
C ILE A 95 -8.27 3.17 -3.71
N THR A 96 -9.18 4.08 -4.07
CA THR A 96 -10.29 3.81 -4.98
C THR A 96 -9.79 3.33 -6.35
N ARG A 97 -8.70 3.90 -6.89
CA ARG A 97 -8.05 3.39 -8.11
C ARG A 97 -7.52 1.97 -7.94
N THR A 98 -6.82 1.66 -6.85
CA THR A 98 -6.36 0.29 -6.56
C THR A 98 -7.54 -0.68 -6.50
N MET A 99 -8.63 -0.30 -5.83
CA MET A 99 -9.85 -1.12 -5.73
C MET A 99 -10.58 -1.26 -7.07
N HIS A 100 -10.52 -0.25 -7.94
CA HIS A 100 -11.06 -0.34 -9.30
C HIS A 100 -10.32 -1.35 -10.17
N CYS A 101 -9.01 -1.56 -9.97
CA CYS A 101 -8.28 -2.64 -10.65
C CYS A 101 -8.82 -4.03 -10.25
N TYR A 102 -9.11 -4.23 -8.96
CA TYR A 102 -9.79 -5.45 -8.50
C TYR A 102 -11.18 -5.62 -9.14
N ILE A 103 -12.00 -4.56 -9.14
CA ILE A 103 -13.34 -4.58 -9.75
C ILE A 103 -13.26 -4.85 -11.26
N ALA A 104 -12.28 -4.27 -11.95
CA ALA A 104 -12.09 -4.47 -13.39
C ALA A 104 -11.73 -5.92 -13.73
N GLY A 105 -10.82 -6.53 -12.97
CA GLY A 105 -10.52 -7.96 -13.14
C GLY A 105 -11.74 -8.84 -12.88
N ALA A 106 -12.54 -8.55 -11.85
CA ALA A 106 -13.77 -9.29 -11.57
C ALA A 106 -14.80 -9.14 -12.71
N ARG A 107 -14.96 -7.92 -13.26
CA ARG A 107 -15.84 -7.66 -14.41
C ARG A 107 -15.40 -8.43 -15.65
N ALA A 108 -14.12 -8.42 -15.94
CA ALA A 108 -13.54 -9.09 -17.10
C ALA A 108 -13.49 -10.62 -16.94
N GLY A 109 -13.49 -11.12 -15.70
CA GLY A 109 -13.17 -12.53 -15.44
C GLY A 109 -11.69 -12.80 -15.70
N ASP A 110 -10.83 -11.84 -15.36
CA ASP A 110 -9.39 -11.88 -15.60
C ASP A 110 -8.64 -11.62 -14.29
N GLY A 111 -8.03 -12.67 -13.75
CA GLY A 111 -7.22 -12.61 -12.54
C GLY A 111 -5.92 -11.81 -12.70
N ASP A 112 -5.32 -11.82 -13.90
CA ASP A 112 -4.07 -11.10 -14.15
C ASP A 112 -4.30 -9.60 -14.27
N LEU A 113 -5.48 -9.18 -14.75
CA LEU A 113 -5.88 -7.77 -14.77
C LEU A 113 -5.96 -7.15 -13.36
N MET A 114 -6.39 -7.91 -12.35
CA MET A 114 -6.45 -7.40 -10.97
C MET A 114 -5.16 -7.57 -10.18
N ARG A 115 -4.28 -8.47 -10.61
CA ARG A 115 -3.02 -8.82 -9.92
C ARG A 115 -2.18 -7.60 -9.49
N PRO A 116 -2.01 -6.52 -10.29
CA PRO A 116 -1.23 -5.35 -9.88
C PRO A 116 -1.78 -4.58 -8.65
N ALA A 117 -3.05 -4.79 -8.31
CA ALA A 117 -3.68 -4.18 -7.14
C ALA A 117 -3.22 -4.82 -5.82
N PHE A 118 -2.70 -6.04 -5.87
CA PHE A 118 -2.35 -6.83 -4.70
C PHE A 118 -0.84 -6.80 -4.43
N HIS A 119 -0.49 -6.86 -3.15
CA HIS A 119 0.87 -7.15 -2.73
C HIS A 119 1.25 -8.59 -3.13
N PRO A 120 2.49 -8.89 -3.53
CA PRO A 120 2.89 -10.26 -3.93
C PRO A 120 2.66 -11.33 -2.85
N ALA A 121 2.70 -10.93 -1.58
CA ALA A 121 2.44 -11.80 -0.43
C ALA A 121 1.00 -11.66 0.12
N ALA A 122 0.06 -11.11 -0.66
CA ALA A 122 -1.30 -10.91 -0.19
C ALA A 122 -2.01 -12.26 0.05
N THR A 123 -2.93 -12.25 1.02
CA THR A 123 -3.71 -13.42 1.42
C THR A 123 -5.19 -13.14 1.36
N MET A 124 -5.98 -14.21 1.41
CA MET A 124 -7.43 -14.13 1.51
C MET A 124 -7.95 -15.12 2.53
N SER A 125 -9.08 -14.77 3.15
CA SER A 125 -9.81 -15.64 4.04
C SER A 125 -11.32 -15.37 3.91
N GLY A 126 -12.16 -16.36 4.15
CA GLY A 126 -13.60 -16.17 4.11
C GLY A 126 -14.38 -17.47 4.03
N TYR A 127 -15.70 -17.34 4.06
CA TYR A 127 -16.61 -18.48 3.95
C TYR A 127 -17.45 -18.38 2.67
N CYS A 128 -17.62 -19.52 2.00
CA CYS A 128 -18.59 -19.70 0.93
C CYS A 128 -19.36 -21.00 1.19
N GLN A 129 -20.68 -20.92 1.33
CA GLN A 129 -21.56 -22.07 1.61
C GLN A 129 -21.08 -22.93 2.80
N GLY A 130 -20.62 -22.27 3.88
CA GLY A 130 -20.12 -22.94 5.09
C GLY A 130 -18.72 -23.55 4.97
N VAL A 131 -18.10 -23.51 3.78
CA VAL A 131 -16.71 -23.96 3.59
C VAL A 131 -15.76 -22.79 3.80
N GLU A 132 -14.76 -22.99 4.65
CA GLU A 132 -13.69 -22.02 4.87
C GLU A 132 -12.69 -22.06 3.72
N TYR A 133 -12.35 -20.88 3.23
CA TYR A 133 -11.26 -20.67 2.28
C TYR A 133 -10.26 -19.75 2.93
N SER A 134 -8.99 -20.16 2.97
CA SER A 134 -7.90 -19.33 3.49
C SER A 134 -6.60 -19.65 2.76
N GLY A 135 -5.78 -18.63 2.50
CA GLY A 135 -4.45 -18.82 1.92
C GLY A 135 -3.99 -17.70 1.00
N SER A 136 -3.18 -18.06 0.00
CA SER A 136 -2.63 -17.12 -0.97
C SER A 136 -3.71 -16.46 -1.83
N ILE A 137 -3.50 -15.19 -2.18
CA ILE A 137 -4.37 -14.47 -3.12
C ILE A 137 -4.38 -15.09 -4.52
N GLU A 138 -3.39 -15.91 -4.89
CA GLU A 138 -3.38 -16.64 -6.17
C GLU A 138 -4.65 -17.45 -6.41
N HIS A 139 -5.27 -17.96 -5.34
CA HIS A 139 -6.54 -18.65 -5.42
C HIS A 139 -7.67 -17.74 -5.93
N VAL A 140 -7.68 -16.45 -5.58
CA VAL A 140 -8.67 -15.49 -6.08
C VAL A 140 -8.44 -15.23 -7.56
N PHE A 141 -7.19 -15.03 -8.01
CA PHE A 141 -6.91 -14.81 -9.43
C PHE A 141 -7.36 -15.99 -10.28
N LYS A 142 -7.00 -17.21 -9.86
CA LYS A 142 -7.44 -18.44 -10.51
C LYS A 142 -8.96 -18.56 -10.52
N TRP A 143 -9.60 -18.36 -9.37
CA TRP A 143 -11.06 -18.46 -9.25
C TRP A 143 -11.77 -17.43 -10.13
N VAL A 144 -11.27 -16.20 -10.25
CA VAL A 144 -11.87 -15.17 -11.12
C VAL A 144 -11.77 -15.59 -12.59
N THR A 145 -10.62 -16.07 -13.02
CA THR A 145 -10.43 -16.57 -14.39
C THR A 145 -11.33 -17.77 -14.69
N GLU A 146 -11.48 -18.70 -13.74
CA GLU A 146 -12.35 -19.87 -13.88
C GLU A 146 -13.85 -19.52 -13.84
N ASN A 147 -14.23 -18.56 -12.98
CA ASN A 147 -15.59 -18.04 -12.90
C ASN A 147 -16.00 -17.35 -14.21
N GLY A 148 -15.07 -16.66 -14.86
CA GLY A 148 -15.32 -15.87 -16.06
C GLY A 148 -15.99 -14.53 -15.76
N PRO A 149 -16.41 -13.80 -16.81
CA PRO A 149 -16.80 -12.40 -16.71
C PRO A 149 -18.07 -12.19 -15.87
N ALA A 150 -18.03 -11.16 -15.03
CA ALA A 150 -19.17 -10.64 -14.27
C ALA A 150 -19.53 -9.22 -14.73
N PRO A 151 -20.06 -9.03 -15.96
CA PRO A 151 -20.17 -7.72 -16.59
C PRO A 151 -21.10 -6.76 -15.82
N ASN A 152 -22.09 -7.30 -15.11
CA ASN A 152 -23.09 -6.55 -14.36
C ASN A 152 -22.78 -6.46 -12.86
N ILE A 153 -21.58 -6.86 -12.42
CA ILE A 153 -21.18 -6.75 -11.02
C ILE A 153 -21.30 -5.29 -10.55
N ASN A 154 -21.97 -5.14 -9.42
CA ASN A 154 -22.35 -3.85 -8.84
C ASN A 154 -21.70 -3.70 -7.46
N PRO A 155 -20.42 -3.30 -7.42
CA PRO A 155 -19.70 -3.03 -6.17
C PRO A 155 -20.02 -1.62 -5.65
N ARG A 156 -20.09 -1.48 -4.32
CA ARG A 156 -20.29 -0.21 -3.62
C ARG A 156 -19.33 -0.10 -2.45
N PHE A 157 -18.58 1.00 -2.40
CA PHE A 157 -17.74 1.32 -1.24
C PHE A 157 -18.65 1.69 -0.07
N ALA A 158 -18.70 0.83 0.94
CA ALA A 158 -19.45 1.09 2.16
C ALA A 158 -18.65 1.96 3.13
N ARG A 159 -17.33 1.78 3.18
CA ARG A 159 -16.42 2.54 4.05
C ARG A 159 -14.99 2.51 3.50
N ILE A 160 -14.29 3.62 3.62
CA ILE A 160 -12.83 3.70 3.41
C ILE A 160 -12.23 4.42 4.62
N GLU A 161 -11.34 3.74 5.33
CA GLU A 161 -10.61 4.27 6.47
C GLU A 161 -9.14 4.38 6.10
N ILE A 162 -8.53 5.54 6.34
CA ILE A 162 -7.14 5.82 5.99
C ILE A 162 -6.43 6.29 7.24
N ILE A 163 -5.36 5.59 7.61
CA ILE A 163 -4.50 5.94 8.74
C ILE A 163 -3.08 5.93 8.21
N GLU A 164 -2.61 7.10 7.78
CA GLU A 164 -1.28 7.32 7.20
C GLU A 164 -0.95 6.33 6.06
N SER A 165 -0.23 5.25 6.38
CA SER A 165 0.27 4.25 5.43
C SER A 165 -0.58 2.97 5.36
N ILE A 166 -1.65 2.87 6.15
CA ILE A 166 -2.59 1.74 6.13
C ILE A 166 -4.01 2.21 5.79
N ALA A 167 -4.79 1.31 5.22
CA ALA A 167 -6.20 1.56 4.96
C ALA A 167 -7.05 0.29 5.11
N VAL A 168 -8.33 0.48 5.42
CA VAL A 168 -9.36 -0.55 5.42
C VAL A 168 -10.46 -0.13 4.48
N VAL A 169 -10.88 -1.03 3.59
CA VAL A 169 -11.96 -0.79 2.63
C VAL A 169 -13.03 -1.84 2.82
N HIS A 170 -14.27 -1.39 3.06
CA HIS A 170 -15.46 -2.24 3.02
C HIS A 170 -16.12 -2.08 1.66
N LEU A 171 -16.33 -3.21 0.98
CA LEU A 171 -16.95 -3.26 -0.33
C LEU A 171 -18.14 -4.22 -0.32
N GLU A 172 -19.32 -3.68 -0.59
CA GLU A 172 -20.52 -4.49 -0.79
C GLU A 172 -20.67 -4.81 -2.27
N VAL A 173 -20.80 -6.09 -2.58
CA VAL A 173 -20.87 -6.59 -3.95
C VAL A 173 -22.22 -7.23 -4.20
N GLN A 174 -22.90 -6.73 -5.23
CA GLN A 174 -24.15 -7.30 -5.73
C GLN A 174 -24.00 -7.72 -7.19
N ARG A 175 -24.91 -8.59 -7.66
CA ARG A 175 -24.95 -9.03 -9.07
C ARG A 175 -23.64 -9.66 -9.54
N TRP A 176 -22.95 -10.37 -8.65
CA TRP A 176 -21.81 -11.16 -9.06
C TRP A 176 -22.31 -12.38 -9.84
N SER A 177 -21.99 -12.41 -11.13
CA SER A 177 -22.35 -13.51 -12.02
C SER A 177 -21.11 -14.31 -12.45
N GLY A 178 -21.33 -15.53 -12.92
CA GLY A 178 -20.32 -16.35 -13.58
C GLY A 178 -20.55 -17.83 -13.35
N LYS A 179 -19.62 -18.64 -13.89
CA LYS A 179 -19.73 -20.11 -13.84
C LYS A 179 -19.72 -20.66 -12.42
N LEU A 180 -18.95 -20.03 -11.53
CA LEU A 180 -18.80 -20.46 -10.13
C LEU A 180 -19.72 -19.67 -9.20
N ALA A 181 -19.91 -18.38 -9.46
CA ALA A 181 -20.75 -17.49 -8.65
C ALA A 181 -22.27 -17.68 -8.89
N GLY A 182 -22.67 -18.32 -9.98
CA GLY A 182 -24.06 -18.40 -10.40
C GLY A 182 -24.56 -17.11 -11.06
N ALA A 183 -25.86 -16.83 -10.99
CA ALA A 183 -26.47 -15.74 -11.75
C ALA A 183 -26.45 -14.37 -11.03
N ASN A 184 -26.55 -14.35 -9.70
CA ASN A 184 -26.80 -13.11 -8.96
C ASN A 184 -26.33 -13.19 -7.50
N ALA A 185 -25.10 -13.64 -7.28
CA ALA A 185 -24.57 -13.74 -5.94
C ALA A 185 -24.24 -12.36 -5.34
N ARG A 186 -24.16 -12.37 -4.00
CA ARG A 186 -23.83 -11.20 -3.18
C ARG A 186 -22.68 -11.56 -2.25
N ALA A 187 -21.79 -10.61 -2.01
CA ALA A 187 -20.69 -10.77 -1.07
C ALA A 187 -20.43 -9.46 -0.34
N SER A 188 -20.01 -9.55 0.92
CA SER A 188 -19.39 -8.45 1.64
C SER A 188 -17.89 -8.72 1.73
N ASP A 189 -17.09 -7.83 1.16
CA ASP A 189 -15.63 -7.90 1.17
C ASP A 189 -15.05 -6.84 2.12
N VAL A 190 -14.04 -7.19 2.89
CA VAL A 190 -13.19 -6.26 3.66
C VAL A 190 -11.75 -6.42 3.19
N PHE A 191 -11.14 -5.32 2.77
CA PHE A 191 -9.76 -5.29 2.32
C PHE A 191 -8.91 -4.50 3.30
N THR A 192 -7.71 -5.00 3.58
CA THR A 192 -6.65 -4.18 4.18
C THR A 192 -5.64 -3.83 3.11
N LEU A 193 -5.17 -2.58 3.15
CA LEU A 193 -4.20 -2.07 2.20
C LEU A 193 -3.01 -1.47 2.96
N LEU A 194 -1.85 -1.58 2.34
CA LEU A 194 -0.60 -0.98 2.79
C LEU A 194 -0.06 -0.09 1.67
N LYS A 195 0.43 1.09 2.04
CA LYS A 195 1.12 1.99 1.12
C LYS A 195 2.59 1.57 1.01
N CYS A 196 2.94 0.90 -0.08
CA CYS A 196 4.30 0.43 -0.37
C CYS A 196 4.93 1.34 -1.44
N ASN A 197 6.08 1.95 -1.12
CA ASN A 197 6.84 2.80 -2.06
C ASN A 197 6.02 3.95 -2.71
N GLY A 198 4.97 4.43 -2.03
CA GLY A 198 4.08 5.47 -2.54
C GLY A 198 2.81 4.94 -3.24
N GLU A 199 2.67 3.64 -3.44
CA GLU A 199 1.51 3.00 -4.05
C GLU A 199 0.70 2.21 -3.03
N TRP A 200 -0.63 2.25 -3.12
CA TRP A 200 -1.51 1.42 -2.31
C TRP A 200 -1.64 0.01 -2.91
N LYS A 201 -1.37 -1.01 -2.09
CA LYS A 201 -1.53 -2.42 -2.43
C LYS A 201 -2.42 -3.11 -1.42
N ILE A 202 -3.30 -3.97 -1.92
CA ILE A 202 -4.13 -4.86 -1.09
C ILE A 202 -3.22 -5.93 -0.48
N THR A 203 -3.25 -6.09 0.84
CA THR A 203 -2.45 -7.10 1.57
C THR A 203 -3.31 -8.24 2.10
N HIS A 204 -4.57 -7.99 2.41
CA HIS A 204 -5.51 -9.04 2.79
C HIS A 204 -6.90 -8.78 2.24
N LYS A 205 -7.59 -9.85 1.86
CA LYS A 205 -9.01 -9.87 1.50
C LYS A 205 -9.77 -10.81 2.45
N LEU A 206 -10.69 -10.27 3.23
CA LEU A 206 -11.68 -11.03 3.98
C LEU A 206 -13.02 -10.97 3.24
N PHE A 207 -13.76 -12.07 3.15
CA PHE A 207 -15.06 -12.08 2.48
C PHE A 207 -16.10 -12.97 3.15
N HIS A 208 -17.37 -12.63 2.93
CA HIS A 208 -18.52 -13.44 3.27
C HIS A 208 -19.46 -13.52 2.06
N TRP A 209 -19.70 -14.73 1.54
CA TRP A 209 -20.76 -14.95 0.55
C TRP A 209 -22.09 -15.08 1.25
N HIS A 210 -23.05 -14.26 0.82
CA HIS A 210 -24.41 -14.33 1.33
C HIS A 210 -25.15 -15.43 0.61
N ASP A 211 -25.95 -16.19 1.36
CA ASP A 211 -26.90 -17.12 0.77
C ASP A 211 -27.91 -16.36 -0.12
N GLN A 212 -28.35 -17.04 -1.18
CA GLN A 212 -29.38 -16.52 -2.10
C GLN A 212 -30.76 -16.62 -1.47
#